data_AF-A0A3S3PT88-F1
#
_entry.id   AF-A0A3S3PT88-F1
#
_cell.length_a   1.000
_cell.length_b   1.000
_cell.length_c   1.000
_cell.angle_alpha   90.00
_cell.angle_beta   90.00
_cell.angle_gamma   90.00
#
_symmetry.space_group_name_H-M   'P 1'
#
loop_
_entity.id
_entity.type
_entity.pdbx_description
1 polymer ?
#
loop_
_entity_poly.entity_id
_entity_poly.type
_entity_poly.pdbx_seq_one_letter_code
_entity_poly.pdbx_strand_id
1 'polypeptide(L)'
;MSLPYDFFLSLFLESLILDASLLSNGLDEFEMGYVANEEMEVRREIIRTIISGNTTSLQPNSGQPVMIRGHNICIGWHDERGSDFRAWEWHGHVMTHDEEKGYLLEYIFGDYFERIPERHR
;
A
#
# COMPACT_ATOMS: atom_id res chain seq x y z
N MET A 1 13.40 19.34 -19.37
CA MET A 1 12.00 19.11 -18.95
C MET A 1 12.06 18.41 -17.61
N SER A 2 11.94 19.17 -16.53
CA SER A 2 12.07 18.69 -15.16
C SER A 2 10.70 18.73 -14.48
N LEU A 3 10.22 17.55 -14.10
CA LEU A 3 9.50 17.18 -12.87
C LEU A 3 8.35 16.20 -13.18
N PRO A 4 8.48 14.95 -12.69
CA PRO A 4 7.33 14.17 -12.23
C PRO A 4 7.43 13.90 -10.72
N TYR A 5 8.33 14.58 -10.01
CA TYR A 5 8.56 14.36 -8.57
C TYR A 5 7.49 15.02 -7.68
N ASP A 6 6.84 16.07 -8.19
CA ASP A 6 5.82 16.82 -7.46
C ASP A 6 4.50 16.07 -7.29
N PHE A 7 4.17 15.14 -8.19
CA PHE A 7 2.87 14.46 -8.17
C PHE A 7 2.78 13.44 -7.00
N PHE A 8 3.85 12.68 -6.75
CA PHE A 8 3.87 11.64 -5.72
C PHE A 8 3.90 12.23 -4.30
N LEU A 9 4.65 13.30 -4.08
CA LEU A 9 4.61 14.03 -2.81
C LEU A 9 3.28 14.73 -2.59
N SER A 10 2.65 15.24 -3.65
CA SER A 10 1.31 15.85 -3.55
C SER A 10 0.24 14.84 -3.13
N LEU A 11 0.21 13.65 -3.74
CA LEU A 11 -0.73 12.59 -3.37
C LEU A 11 -0.49 12.05 -1.95
N PHE A 12 0.77 11.90 -1.55
CA PHE A 12 1.13 11.51 -0.19
C PHE A 12 0.72 12.57 0.85
N LEU A 13 0.97 13.85 0.55
CA LEU A 13 0.58 14.96 1.43
C LEU A 13 -0.93 15.15 1.47
N GLU A 14 -1.64 15.00 0.35
CA GLU A 14 -3.11 14.99 0.31
C GLU A 14 -3.68 13.84 1.15
N SER A 15 -3.07 12.65 1.10
CA SER A 15 -3.46 11.54 1.98
C SER A 15 -3.26 11.88 3.46
N LEU A 16 -2.11 12.47 3.83
CA LEU A 16 -1.84 12.87 5.22
C LEU A 16 -2.77 13.99 5.71
N ILE A 17 -3.21 14.88 4.82
CA ILE A 17 -4.16 15.95 5.14
C ILE A 17 -5.58 15.38 5.35
N LEU A 18 -5.99 14.39 4.55
CA LEU A 18 -7.23 13.65 4.77
C LEU A 18 -7.19 12.90 6.11
N ASP A 19 -6.08 12.23 6.45
CA ASP A 19 -5.91 11.50 7.71
C ASP A 19 -6.06 12.41 8.94
N ALA A 20 -5.49 13.62 8.90
CA ALA A 20 -5.61 14.60 9.97
C ALA A 20 -7.05 15.11 10.18
N SER A 21 -7.87 15.09 9.13
CA SER A 21 -9.28 15.51 9.19
C SER A 21 -10.22 14.43 9.75
N LEU A 22 -9.90 13.14 9.55
CA LEU A 22 -10.67 11.99 10.03
C LEU A 22 -10.52 11.75 11.54
N LEU A 23 -9.42 12.22 12.16
CA LEU A 23 -9.25 12.16 13.62
C LEU A 23 -10.20 13.11 14.39
N SER A 24 -11.01 13.91 13.69
CA SER A 24 -11.86 14.95 14.25
C SER A 24 -13.28 14.51 14.62
N ASN A 25 -13.86 13.44 14.06
CA ASN A 25 -15.26 13.08 14.33
C ASN A 25 -15.42 11.63 14.83
N GLY A 26 -16.55 11.34 15.46
CA GLY A 26 -16.67 10.33 16.50
C GLY A 26 -16.97 8.88 16.07
N LEU A 27 -16.36 7.97 16.82
CA LEU A 27 -16.62 6.54 17.10
C LEU A 27 -16.88 5.54 15.95
N ASP A 28 -17.74 5.82 14.96
CA ASP A 28 -17.86 4.98 13.74
C ASP A 28 -16.72 5.31 12.75
N GLU A 29 -16.22 6.55 12.83
CA GLU A 29 -15.03 7.04 12.13
C GLU A 29 -13.72 6.43 12.69
N PHE A 30 -13.74 5.85 13.90
CA PHE A 30 -12.55 5.22 14.50
C PHE A 30 -12.22 3.87 13.88
N GLU A 31 -13.22 3.04 13.55
CA GLU A 31 -12.99 1.75 12.88
C GLU A 31 -12.52 2.00 11.44
N MET A 32 -13.25 2.83 10.69
CA MET A 32 -12.86 3.24 9.34
C MET A 32 -11.51 3.98 9.31
N GLY A 33 -11.23 4.80 10.33
CA GLY A 33 -9.94 5.48 10.49
C GLY A 33 -8.81 4.52 10.86
N TYR A 34 -9.07 3.48 11.65
CA TYR A 34 -8.10 2.44 11.96
C TYR A 34 -7.74 1.63 10.72
N VAL A 35 -8.74 1.18 9.95
CA VAL A 35 -8.50 0.42 8.71
C VAL A 35 -7.73 1.27 7.71
N ALA A 36 -8.15 2.52 7.52
CA ALA A 36 -7.46 3.44 6.62
C ALA A 36 -6.00 3.65 7.06
N ASN A 37 -5.75 3.80 8.37
CA ASN A 37 -4.40 3.92 8.91
C ASN A 37 -3.57 2.64 8.70
N GLU A 38 -4.12 1.46 8.96
CA GLU A 38 -3.42 0.19 8.72
C GLU A 38 -3.16 -0.05 7.24
N GLU A 39 -4.11 0.26 6.36
CA GLU A 39 -3.93 0.21 4.90
C GLU A 39 -2.80 1.15 4.45
N MET A 40 -2.79 2.38 4.98
CA MET A 40 -1.78 3.39 4.68
C MET A 40 -0.39 2.95 5.17
N GLU A 41 -0.28 2.35 6.35
CA GLU A 41 0.96 1.83 6.89
C GLU A 41 1.46 0.59 6.13
N VAL A 42 0.57 -0.32 5.72
CA VAL A 42 0.90 -1.47 4.85
C VAL A 42 1.43 -0.97 3.51
N ARG A 43 0.71 -0.05 2.85
CA ARG A 43 1.14 0.61 1.61
C ARG A 43 2.53 1.22 1.77
N ARG A 44 2.75 1.97 2.85
CA ARG A 44 4.04 2.64 3.14
C ARG A 44 5.17 1.62 3.26
N GLU A 45 4.97 0.50 3.96
CA GLU A 45 5.99 -0.54 4.13
C GLU A 45 6.32 -1.26 2.82
N ILE A 46 5.30 -1.61 2.02
CA ILE A 46 5.47 -2.23 0.72
C ILE A 46 6.26 -1.31 -0.21
N ILE A 47 5.83 -0.06 -0.36
CA ILE A 47 6.49 0.91 -1.24
C ILE A 47 7.94 1.16 -0.80
N ARG A 48 8.19 1.32 0.51
CA ARG A 48 9.56 1.46 1.03
C ARG A 48 10.42 0.25 0.68
N THR A 49 9.87 -0.96 0.78
CA THR A 49 10.58 -2.19 0.44
C THR A 49 10.91 -2.28 -1.04
N ILE A 50 9.96 -1.90 -1.91
CA ILE A 50 10.18 -1.80 -3.37
C ILE A 50 11.29 -0.80 -3.69
N ILE A 51 11.20 0.43 -3.18
CA ILE A 51 12.18 1.49 -3.42
C ILE A 51 13.58 1.10 -2.90
N SER A 52 13.65 0.36 -1.80
CA SER A 52 14.93 -0.14 -1.26
C SER A 52 15.60 -1.21 -2.13
N GLY A 53 14.88 -1.78 -3.10
CA GLY A 53 15.32 -2.91 -3.91
C GLY A 53 15.27 -4.27 -3.20
N ASN A 54 14.85 -4.33 -1.92
CA ASN A 54 14.70 -5.58 -1.17
C ASN A 54 13.40 -6.34 -1.48
N THR A 55 13.05 -6.43 -2.77
CA THR A 55 11.78 -6.98 -3.24
C THR A 55 11.65 -8.49 -3.01
N THR A 56 12.75 -9.20 -2.73
CA THR A 56 12.71 -10.64 -2.42
C THR A 56 11.90 -10.96 -1.16
N SER A 57 11.91 -10.06 -0.17
CA SER A 57 11.15 -10.20 1.08
C SER A 57 9.63 -10.17 0.87
N LEU A 58 9.17 -9.50 -0.21
CA LEU A 58 7.76 -9.39 -0.58
C LEU A 58 7.23 -10.65 -1.29
N GLN A 59 8.11 -11.57 -1.71
CA GLN A 59 7.77 -12.81 -2.42
C GLN A 59 6.71 -12.62 -3.53
N PRO A 60 6.89 -11.65 -4.43
CA PRO A 60 5.83 -11.32 -5.38
C PRO A 60 5.58 -12.47 -6.36
N ASN A 61 4.33 -12.61 -6.79
CA ASN A 61 3.86 -13.66 -7.70
C ASN A 61 4.04 -15.10 -7.16
N SER A 62 4.29 -15.27 -5.85
CA SER A 62 4.41 -16.60 -5.22
C SER A 62 3.06 -17.31 -5.04
N GLY A 63 1.96 -16.55 -5.07
CA GLY A 63 0.63 -17.04 -4.69
C GLY A 63 0.50 -17.35 -3.20
N GLN A 64 1.47 -16.94 -2.37
CA GLN A 64 1.47 -17.10 -0.92
C GLN A 64 1.46 -15.71 -0.25
N PRO A 65 0.70 -15.52 0.84
CA PRO A 65 0.74 -14.28 1.59
C PRO A 65 2.04 -14.17 2.38
N VAL A 66 2.55 -12.94 2.49
CA VAL A 66 3.62 -12.55 3.41
C VAL A 66 3.05 -11.72 4.56
N MET A 67 3.67 -11.83 5.73
CA MET A 67 3.30 -11.03 6.89
C MET A 67 3.90 -9.63 6.79
N ILE A 68 3.04 -8.62 6.69
CA ILE A 68 3.41 -7.20 6.67
C ILE A 68 2.64 -6.52 7.79
N ARG A 69 3.35 -5.97 8.78
CA ARG A 69 2.77 -5.32 9.97
C ARG A 69 1.72 -6.12 10.74
N GLY A 70 1.75 -7.46 10.67
CA GLY A 70 0.74 -8.30 11.33
C GLY A 70 -0.39 -8.76 10.41
N HIS A 71 -0.39 -8.32 9.15
CA HIS A 71 -1.41 -8.62 8.15
C HIS A 71 -0.87 -9.56 7.08
N ASN A 72 -1.72 -10.46 6.59
CA ASN A 72 -1.39 -11.39 5.51
C ASN A 72 -1.65 -10.72 4.16
N ILE A 73 -0.57 -10.41 3.43
CA ILE A 73 -0.63 -9.67 2.17
C ILE A 73 -0.04 -10.51 1.04
N CYS A 74 -0.81 -10.70 -0.02
CA CYS A 74 -0.32 -11.25 -1.29
C CYS A 74 0.15 -10.12 -2.18
N ILE A 75 1.31 -10.29 -2.81
CA ILE A 75 1.92 -9.28 -3.67
C ILE A 75 2.15 -9.86 -5.06
N GLY A 76 1.83 -9.09 -6.08
CA GLY A 76 2.10 -9.38 -7.47
C GLY A 76 2.87 -8.23 -8.13
N TRP A 77 3.51 -8.54 -9.25
CA TRP A 77 3.96 -7.51 -10.17
C TRP A 77 3.92 -8.00 -11.61
N HIS A 78 3.77 -7.08 -12.54
CA HIS A 78 3.96 -7.32 -13.95
C HIS A 78 4.64 -6.11 -14.62
N ASP A 79 5.49 -6.36 -15.61
CA ASP A 79 5.99 -5.29 -16.47
C ASP A 79 4.84 -4.85 -17.39
N GLU A 80 4.60 -3.55 -17.46
CA GLU A 80 3.61 -3.00 -18.37
C GLU A 80 4.14 -3.03 -19.80
N ARG A 81 3.40 -3.69 -20.71
CA ARG A 81 3.84 -3.85 -22.09
C ARG A 81 3.95 -2.49 -22.78
N GLY A 82 5.16 -2.15 -23.20
CA GLY A 82 5.43 -0.93 -23.95
C GLY A 82 5.59 0.32 -23.08
N SER A 83 5.74 0.17 -21.76
CA SER A 83 6.12 1.26 -20.86
C SER A 83 7.41 0.94 -20.11
N ASP A 84 8.04 1.98 -19.56
CA ASP A 84 9.22 1.84 -18.68
C ASP A 84 8.81 1.60 -17.22
N PHE A 85 7.61 1.02 -17.01
CA PHE A 85 7.06 0.82 -15.68
C PHE A 85 6.79 -0.65 -15.37
N ARG A 86 6.99 -0.97 -14.10
CA ARG A 86 6.52 -2.17 -13.46
C ARG A 86 5.36 -1.82 -12.54
N ALA A 87 4.22 -2.43 -12.78
CA ALA A 87 3.09 -2.34 -11.87
C ALA A 87 3.26 -3.36 -10.75
N TRP A 88 3.20 -2.88 -9.51
CA TRP A 88 3.10 -3.69 -8.30
C TRP A 88 1.67 -3.63 -7.82
N GLU A 89 1.13 -4.77 -7.42
CA GLU A 89 -0.23 -4.90 -6.91
C GLU A 89 -0.18 -5.71 -5.62
N TRP A 90 -1.03 -5.39 -4.67
CA TRP A 90 -1.18 -6.19 -3.46
C TRP A 90 -2.62 -6.23 -3.01
N HIS A 91 -2.94 -7.31 -2.32
CA HIS A 91 -4.21 -7.48 -1.64
C HIS A 91 -4.03 -8.31 -0.39
N GLY A 92 -4.93 -8.12 0.55
CA GLY A 92 -4.92 -8.89 1.78
C GLY A 92 -6.02 -8.46 2.70
N HIS A 93 -5.81 -8.74 3.97
CA HIS A 93 -6.80 -8.45 4.98
C HIS A 93 -6.17 -7.76 6.18
N VAL A 94 -6.84 -6.72 6.67
CA VAL A 94 -6.57 -6.09 7.96
C VAL A 94 -7.56 -6.66 8.97
N MET A 95 -7.05 -7.17 10.08
CA MET A 95 -7.89 -7.61 11.18
C MET A 95 -8.18 -6.42 12.08
N THR A 96 -9.46 -6.04 12.21
CA THR A 96 -9.92 -5.06 13.20
C THR A 96 -10.58 -5.80 14.37
N HIS A 97 -10.62 -5.17 15.54
CA HIS A 97 -11.35 -5.68 16.69
C HIS A 97 -12.40 -4.65 17.10
N ASP A 98 -13.65 -5.06 16.99
CA ASP A 98 -14.82 -4.32 17.48
C ASP A 98 -15.36 -4.98 18.75
N GLU A 99 -15.71 -4.19 19.76
CA GLU A 99 -16.16 -4.72 21.05
C GLU A 99 -17.53 -5.42 20.98
N GLU A 100 -18.37 -5.07 20.01
CA GLU A 100 -19.71 -5.67 19.84
C GLU A 100 -19.73 -6.82 18.84
N LYS A 101 -18.98 -6.68 17.73
CA LYS A 101 -18.96 -7.60 16.59
C LYS A 101 -17.78 -8.58 16.64
N GLY A 102 -16.81 -8.35 17.51
CA GLY A 102 -15.59 -9.16 17.64
C GLY A 102 -14.57 -8.83 16.54
N TYR A 103 -13.80 -9.84 16.12
CA TYR A 103 -12.80 -9.65 15.07
C TYR A 103 -13.46 -9.56 13.69
N LEU A 104 -13.23 -8.44 13.01
CA LEU A 104 -13.66 -8.23 11.63
C LEU A 104 -12.44 -8.27 10.71
N LEU A 105 -12.66 -8.82 9.52
CA LEU A 105 -11.64 -9.02 8.52
C LEU A 105 -11.93 -8.11 7.33
N GLU A 106 -11.25 -6.98 7.26
CA GLU A 106 -11.45 -6.01 6.18
C GLU A 106 -10.48 -6.26 5.03
N TYR A 107 -10.97 -6.20 3.80
CA TYR A 107 -10.15 -6.44 2.61
C TYR A 107 -9.49 -5.15 2.16
N ILE A 108 -8.18 -5.19 1.95
CA ILE A 108 -7.40 -4.07 1.42
C ILE A 108 -6.80 -4.42 0.06
N PHE A 109 -6.71 -3.41 -0.81
CA PHE A 109 -6.07 -3.50 -2.12
C PHE A 109 -5.22 -2.25 -2.36
N GLY A 110 -4.13 -2.40 -3.10
CA GLY A 110 -3.36 -1.24 -3.56
C GLY A 110 -2.38 -1.57 -4.67
N ASP A 111 -1.89 -0.52 -5.30
CA ASP A 111 -0.99 -0.57 -6.43
C ASP A 111 0.13 0.47 -6.34
N TYR A 112 1.23 0.21 -7.04
CA TYR A 112 2.37 1.12 -7.16
C TYR A 112 3.10 0.92 -8.48
N PHE A 113 3.37 2.02 -9.20
CA PHE A 113 4.11 1.99 -10.46
C PHE A 113 5.58 2.35 -10.22
N GLU A 114 6.45 1.35 -10.33
CA GLU A 114 7.90 1.50 -10.25
C GLU A 114 8.45 1.80 -11.64
N ARG A 115 9.18 2.92 -11.80
CA ARG A 115 9.88 3.22 -13.05
C ARG A 115 11.16 2.39 -13.15
N ILE A 116 11.25 1.56 -14.18
CA ILE A 116 12.44 0.77 -14.49
C ILE A 116 13.33 1.59 -15.45
N PRO A 117 14.54 2.01 -15.05
CA PRO A 117 15.44 2.69 -15.97
C PRO A 117 15.82 1.74 -17.12
N GLU A 118 15.83 2.25 -18.35
CA GLU A 118 16.24 1.49 -19.54
C GLU A 118 17.57 0.77 -19.28
N ARG A 119 17.55 -0.56 -19.31
CA ARG A 119 18.79 -1.34 -19.40
C ARG A 119 19.40 -1.01 -20.76
N HIS A 120 20.49 -0.23 -20.76
CA HIS A 120 21.37 -0.16 -21.93
C HIS A 120 21.77 -1.59 -22.27
N ARG A 121 21.21 -2.10 -23.37
CA ARG A 121 21.54 -3.41 -23.94
C ARG A 121 22.90 -3.38 -24.60
#